data_AF-A0A7V9RYT3-F1
#
_entry.id   AF-A0A7V9RYT3-F1
#
_cell.length_a   1.000
_cell.length_b   1.000
_cell.length_c   1.000
_cell.angle_alpha   90.00
_cell.angle_beta   90.00
_cell.angle_gamma   90.00
#
_symmetry.space_group_name_H-M   'P 1'
#
loop_
_entity.id
_entity.type
_entity.pdbx_description
1 polymer ?
#
loop_
_entity_poly.entity_id
_entity_poly.type
_entity_poly.pdbx_seq_one_letter_code
_entity_poly.pdbx_strand_id
1 'polypeptide(L)'
;MVRRVAVGVVAVILLVLVAMPASATLPGANGKIAFVRCSQLWLMDGDGSGQTLLADLESPSPESFVNLYNLSWSPDGARLAFEYRRRGFFPLQLHRDP
;
A
#
# COMPACT_ATOMS: atom_id res chain seq x y z
N MET A 1 11.09 -41.22 38.54
CA MET A 1 10.67 -41.19 37.12
C MET A 1 9.64 -40.08 36.80
N VAL A 2 8.81 -39.63 37.74
CA VAL A 2 7.71 -38.66 37.50
C VAL A 2 8.16 -37.19 37.36
N ARG A 3 9.28 -36.79 37.98
CA ARG A 3 9.79 -35.40 37.98
C ARG A 3 10.30 -34.89 36.62
N ARG A 4 10.67 -35.78 35.68
CA ARG A 4 11.25 -35.40 34.38
C ARG A 4 10.19 -35.16 33.30
N VAL A 5 9.03 -35.79 33.40
CA VAL A 5 7.90 -35.62 32.46
C VAL A 5 7.20 -34.28 32.68
N ALA A 6 7.06 -33.85 33.94
CA ALA A 6 6.41 -32.58 34.29
C ALA A 6 7.14 -31.34 33.75
N VAL A 7 8.48 -31.37 33.71
CA VAL A 7 9.29 -30.25 33.18
C VAL A 7 9.15 -30.13 31.66
N GLY A 8 9.01 -31.25 30.94
CA GLY A 8 8.84 -31.25 29.49
C GLY A 8 7.50 -30.67 29.03
N VAL A 9 6.41 -30.95 29.75
CA VAL A 9 5.08 -30.43 29.41
C VAL A 9 4.97 -28.92 29.66
N VAL A 10 5.57 -28.42 30.74
CA VAL A 10 5.61 -26.98 31.06
C VAL A 10 6.44 -26.21 30.02
N ALA A 11 7.56 -26.77 29.57
CA ALA A 11 8.40 -26.14 28.55
C ALA A 11 7.70 -26.05 27.17
N VAL A 12 6.90 -27.05 26.78
CA VAL A 12 6.15 -27.02 25.52
C VAL A 12 4.97 -26.04 25.59
N ILE A 13 4.29 -25.93 26.73
CA ILE A 13 3.24 -24.91 26.95
C ILE A 13 3.85 -23.50 26.89
N LEU A 14 5.02 -23.30 27.50
CA LEU A 14 5.75 -22.03 27.42
C LEU A 14 6.25 -21.72 25.99
N LEU A 15 6.56 -22.74 25.17
CA LEU A 15 7.01 -22.53 23.79
C LEU A 15 5.85 -22.13 22.84
N VAL A 16 4.64 -22.67 23.05
CA VAL A 16 3.45 -22.32 22.25
C VAL A 16 2.93 -20.90 22.59
N LEU A 17 3.18 -20.42 23.80
CA LEU A 17 2.80 -19.09 24.27
C LEU A 17 3.66 -17.93 23.72
N VAL A 18 4.74 -18.21 22.98
CA VAL A 18 5.68 -17.20 22.44
C VAL A 18 5.65 -17.15 20.91
N ALA A 19 4.65 -17.75 20.26
CA ALA A 19 4.35 -17.44 18.86
C ALA A 19 3.74 -16.03 18.81
N MET A 20 4.58 -15.00 18.92
CA MET A 20 4.15 -13.65 18.59
C MET A 20 3.61 -13.71 17.17
N PRO A 21 2.33 -13.34 16.94
CA PRO A 21 1.86 -13.20 15.58
C PRO A 21 2.84 -12.24 14.92
N ALA A 22 3.42 -12.63 13.79
CA ALA A 22 4.10 -11.68 12.94
C ALA A 22 3.04 -10.64 12.58
N SER A 23 3.05 -9.50 13.27
CA SER A 23 2.21 -8.38 12.90
C SER A 23 2.71 -7.93 11.55
N ALA A 24 2.08 -8.44 10.49
CA ALA A 24 2.08 -7.73 9.22
C ALA A 24 1.57 -6.34 9.56
N THR A 25 2.39 -5.31 9.38
CA THR A 25 1.89 -3.94 9.37
C THR A 25 0.92 -3.89 8.21
N LEU A 26 -0.38 -4.04 8.52
CA LEU A 26 -1.44 -3.88 7.54
C LEU A 26 -1.20 -2.52 6.87
N PRO A 27 -1.24 -2.42 5.53
CA PRO A 27 -1.18 -1.11 4.90
C PRO A 27 -2.35 -0.28 5.44
N GLY A 28 -2.04 0.80 6.18
CA GLY A 28 -3.00 1.71 6.80
C GLY A 28 -3.45 1.29 8.20
N ALA A 29 -2.86 1.89 9.25
CA ALA A 29 -3.31 1.73 10.64
C ALA A 29 -4.79 2.15 10.88
N ASN A 30 -5.42 2.77 9.88
CA ASN A 30 -6.79 3.29 9.89
C ASN A 30 -7.81 2.33 9.27
N GLY A 31 -7.42 1.13 8.82
CA GLY A 31 -8.34 0.16 8.19
C GLY A 31 -8.83 0.57 6.80
N LYS A 32 -8.22 1.60 6.20
CA LYS A 32 -8.52 2.07 4.83
C LYS A 32 -7.52 1.50 3.84
N ILE A 33 -7.98 1.29 2.61
CA ILE A 33 -7.16 0.91 1.47
C ILE A 33 -7.02 2.10 0.53
N ALA A 34 -5.79 2.51 0.25
CA ALA A 34 -5.48 3.45 -0.84
C ALA A 34 -5.13 2.67 -2.11
N PHE A 35 -5.72 3.07 -3.24
CA PHE A 35 -5.48 2.42 -4.53
C PHE A 35 -5.53 3.42 -5.69
N VAL A 36 -4.96 3.02 -6.83
CA VAL A 36 -4.93 3.84 -8.04
C VAL A 36 -5.89 3.27 -9.07
N ARG A 37 -6.72 4.15 -9.66
CA ARG A 37 -7.66 3.83 -10.75
C ARG A 37 -7.60 4.93 -11.79
N CYS A 38 -7.28 4.62 -13.04
CA CYS A 38 -7.26 5.59 -14.15
C CYS A 38 -6.50 6.88 -13.82
N SER A 39 -5.25 6.79 -13.34
CA SER A 39 -4.45 7.95 -12.91
C SER A 39 -4.99 8.74 -11.70
N GLN A 40 -6.00 8.22 -10.99
CA GLN A 40 -6.57 8.85 -9.81
C GLN A 40 -6.23 8.06 -8.56
N LEU A 41 -6.07 8.76 -7.44
CA LEU A 41 -5.84 8.16 -6.13
C LEU A 41 -7.17 8.09 -5.36
N TRP A 42 -7.53 6.87 -4.95
CA TRP A 42 -8.78 6.57 -4.27
C TRP A 42 -8.53 5.97 -2.89
N LEU A 43 -9.48 6.18 -1.98
CA LEU A 43 -9.54 5.58 -0.66
C LEU A 43 -10.83 4.78 -0.52
N MET A 44 -10.78 3.64 0.17
CA MET A 44 -11.98 2.86 0.52
C MET A 44 -11.79 2.17 1.87
N ASP A 45 -12.89 1.68 2.42
CA ASP A 45 -12.88 0.77 3.57
C ASP A 45 -12.30 -0.59 3.20
N GLY A 46 -11.85 -1.35 4.21
CA GLY A 46 -11.28 -2.69 4.00
C GLY A 46 -12.23 -3.69 3.34
N ASP A 47 -13.55 -3.44 3.40
CA ASP A 47 -14.59 -4.22 2.72
C ASP A 47 -14.89 -3.74 1.28
N GLY A 48 -14.20 -2.69 0.81
CA GLY A 48 -14.37 -2.10 -0.51
C GLY A 48 -15.46 -1.02 -0.60
N SER A 49 -16.21 -0.78 0.48
CA SER A 49 -17.21 0.28 0.55
C SER A 49 -16.57 1.67 0.80
N GLY A 50 -17.39 2.72 0.81
CA GLY A 50 -16.92 4.06 1.17
C GLY A 50 -15.90 4.68 0.20
N GLN A 51 -15.93 4.30 -1.08
CA GLN A 51 -14.97 4.79 -2.06
C GLN A 51 -15.01 6.31 -2.18
N THR A 52 -13.87 6.96 -1.97
CA THR A 52 -13.70 8.41 -2.04
C THR A 52 -12.48 8.75 -2.88
N LEU A 53 -12.63 9.70 -3.81
CA LEU A 53 -11.53 10.24 -4.59
C LEU A 53 -10.67 11.14 -3.68
N LEU A 54 -9.39 10.82 -3.53
CA LEU A 54 -8.44 11.63 -2.77
C LEU A 54 -7.70 12.63 -3.65
N ALA A 55 -7.31 12.22 -4.85
CA ALA A 55 -6.63 13.10 -5.78
C ALA A 55 -6.97 12.72 -7.22
N ASP A 56 -7.42 13.71 -7.98
CA ASP A 56 -7.52 13.62 -9.43
C ASP A 56 -6.20 14.08 -10.05
N LEU A 57 -5.48 13.15 -10.65
CA LEU A 57 -4.19 13.43 -11.26
C LEU A 57 -4.25 13.22 -12.78
N GLU A 58 -5.44 13.08 -13.35
CA GLU A 58 -5.62 12.96 -14.79
C GLU A 58 -4.97 14.16 -15.52
N SER A 59 -4.38 13.88 -16.68
CA SER A 59 -3.81 14.93 -17.52
C SER A 59 -4.87 15.47 -18.46
N PRO A 60 -4.95 16.80 -18.68
CA PRO A 60 -5.84 17.37 -19.68
C PRO A 60 -5.43 17.01 -21.12
N SER A 61 -4.21 16.52 -21.33
CA SER A 61 -3.75 16.03 -22.64
C SER A 61 -4.00 14.53 -22.74
N PRO A 62 -4.73 14.05 -23.78
CA PRO A 62 -5.03 12.63 -23.96
C PRO A 62 -3.79 11.77 -24.24
N GLU A 63 -2.68 12.40 -24.60
CA GLU A 63 -1.42 11.75 -24.91
C GLU A 63 -0.50 11.64 -23.68
N SER A 64 -0.92 12.23 -22.56
CA SER A 64 -0.15 12.25 -21.34
C SER A 64 -0.63 11.19 -20.37
N PHE A 65 0.31 10.44 -19.80
CA PHE A 65 0.02 9.43 -18.77
C PHE A 65 0.63 9.85 -17.43
N VAL A 66 -0.05 9.47 -16.35
CA VAL A 66 0.44 9.70 -14.98
C VAL A 66 0.79 8.37 -14.36
N ASN A 67 2.02 8.29 -13.87
CA ASN A 67 2.48 7.16 -13.06
C ASN A 67 2.49 7.58 -11.59
N LEU A 68 1.86 6.76 -10.75
CA LEU A 68 1.82 6.88 -9.30
C LEU A 68 2.61 5.73 -8.68
N TYR A 69 3.46 6.04 -7.70
CA TYR A 69 4.34 5.07 -7.07
C TYR A 69 4.73 5.52 -5.65
N ASN A 70 5.39 4.64 -4.91
CA ASN A 70 5.89 4.91 -3.56
C ASN A 70 4.81 5.35 -2.55
N LEU A 71 3.63 4.72 -2.58
CA LEU A 71 2.58 4.99 -1.58
C LEU A 71 3.03 4.50 -0.21
N SER A 72 2.95 5.38 0.79
CA SER A 72 3.29 5.03 2.18
C SER A 72 2.41 5.79 3.16
N TRP A 73 1.74 5.06 4.04
CA TRP A 73 1.00 5.64 5.15
C TRP A 73 1.96 6.08 6.25
N SER A 74 1.67 7.21 6.90
CA SER A 74 2.28 7.53 8.19
C SER A 74 1.95 6.44 9.22
N PRO A 75 2.80 6.23 10.24
CA PRO A 75 2.58 5.17 11.24
C PRO A 75 1.23 5.26 11.97
N ASP A 76 0.70 6.48 12.14
CA ASP A 76 -0.62 6.75 12.73
C ASP A 76 -1.79 6.61 11.74
N GLY A 77 -1.52 6.33 10.46
CA GLY A 77 -2.52 6.22 9.40
C GLY A 77 -3.21 7.54 9.03
N ALA A 78 -2.75 8.68 9.55
CA ALA A 78 -3.40 9.97 9.32
C ALA A 78 -2.97 10.63 8.00
N ARG A 79 -1.84 10.24 7.42
CA ARG A 79 -1.28 10.83 6.20
C ARG A 79 -0.83 9.75 5.23
N LEU A 80 -0.98 10.04 3.95
CA LEU A 80 -0.49 9.21 2.86
C LEU A 80 0.52 10.02 2.05
N ALA A 81 1.77 9.56 2.02
CA ALA A 81 2.78 10.05 1.10
C ALA A 81 2.68 9.28 -0.21
N PHE A 82 2.87 9.98 -1.32
CA PHE A 82 2.91 9.39 -2.66
C PHE A 82 3.76 10.25 -3.60
N GLU A 83 4.33 9.60 -4.61
CA GLU A 83 5.00 10.27 -5.72
C GLU A 83 4.23 10.05 -7.01
N TYR A 84 4.20 11.07 -7.87
CA TYR A 84 3.65 10.93 -9.21
C TYR A 84 4.52 11.65 -10.24
N ARG A 85 4.55 11.11 -11.46
CA ARG A 85 5.15 11.76 -12.63
C ARG A 85 4.13 11.86 -13.74
N ARG A 86 3.98 13.07 -14.26
CA ARG A 86 3.28 13.32 -15.53
C ARG A 86 4.30 13.22 -16.66
N ARG A 87 4.07 12.33 -17.61
CA ARG A 87 4.83 12.30 -18.87
C ARG A 87 3.93 12.79 -19.99
N GLY A 88 4.37 13.83 -20.68
CA GLY A 88 3.80 14.20 -21.97
C GLY A 88 4.32 13.27 -23.05
N PHE A 89 3.49 12.98 -24.06
CA PHE A 89 3.95 12.41 -25.30
C PHE A 89 4.70 13.49 -26.08
N PHE A 90 5.97 13.24 -26.36
CA PHE A 90 6.73 14.05 -27.30
C PHE A 90 6.79 13.25 -28.60
N PRO A 91 5.94 13.54 -29.61
CA PRO A 91 6.13 12.92 -30.90
C PRO A 91 7.55 13.26 -31.35
N LEU A 92 8.30 12.24 -31.79
CA LEU A 92 9.55 12.47 -32.52
C LEU A 92 9.18 13.35 -33.72
N GLN A 93 9.46 14.65 -33.64
CA GLN A 93 9.37 15.49 -34.81
C GLN A 93 10.45 14.98 -35.76
N LEU A 94 10.01 14.28 -36.80
CA LEU A 94 10.83 14.00 -37.96
C LEU A 94 11.22 15.37 -38.51
N HIS A 95 12.41 15.83 -38.14
CA HIS A 95 13.05 16.97 -38.78
C HIS A 95 13.29 16.54 -40.22
N ARG A 96 12.35 16.89 -41.09
CA ARG A 96 12.60 16.86 -42.53
C ARG A 96 13.36 18.14 -42.82
N ASP A 97 14.68 18.02 -42.90
CA ASP A 97 15.49 19.03 -43.56
C ASP A 97 14.94 19.25 -44.98
N PRO A 98 14.85 20.51 -45.45
CA PRO A 98 14.34 20.86 -46.76
C PRO A 98 15.20 20.32 -47.91
#